data_AF-A0AAU8PEE8-F1
#
_entry.id   AF-A0AAU8PEE8-F1
#
_cell.length_a   1.000
_cell.length_b   1.000
_cell.length_c   1.000
_cell.angle_alpha   90.00
_cell.angle_beta   90.00
_cell.angle_gamma   90.00
#
_symmetry.space_group_name_H-M   'P 1'
#
loop_
_entity.id
_entity.type
_entity.pdbx_description
1 polymer ?
#
loop_
_entity_poly.entity_id
_entity_poly.type
_entity_poly.pdbx_seq_one_letter_code
_entity_poly.pdbx_strand_id
1 'polypeptide(L)'
;MLELLKAAVRNGYADGWPEEEGEDFLAVVRGADFLLKGAVWGAIRELEKVKHWHAAAFELLQEFVPEDLLVNAAAELYHHSFFPGSHLLFVLGALLGPVADDVQEYFFKAREFFTRVVGLRYEERFREAALLAPGMPVVLVREPENKVDPSAVAVLSPWGTCLGYLRAPLASVISSRCEDGETFFACVAAILGAEYDPNERLHLKVRSGPPEGKIIMLKFLETANGAMEGLASPGLS
;
A
#
# COMPACT_ATOMS: atom_id res chain seq x y z
N MET A 1 18.15 -3.48 -1.36
CA MET A 1 18.42 -4.68 -2.17
C MET A 1 19.86 -5.16 -2.00
N LEU A 2 20.87 -4.35 -2.35
CA LEU A 2 22.27 -4.81 -2.32
C LEU A 2 22.73 -5.38 -0.96
N GLU A 3 22.37 -4.73 0.14
CA GLU A 3 22.73 -5.21 1.48
C GLU A 3 22.03 -6.52 1.84
N LEU A 4 20.75 -6.67 1.47
CA LEU A 4 20.02 -7.93 1.64
C LEU A 4 20.62 -9.05 0.79
N LEU A 5 20.96 -8.76 -0.47
CA LEU A 5 21.62 -9.72 -1.37
C LEU A 5 22.97 -10.19 -0.79
N LYS A 6 23.80 -9.24 -0.32
CA LYS A 6 25.07 -9.57 0.34
C LYS A 6 24.86 -10.43 1.58
N ALA A 7 23.86 -10.11 2.40
CA ALA A 7 23.53 -10.88 3.59
C ALA A 7 23.06 -12.30 3.23
N ALA A 8 22.19 -12.42 2.23
CA ALA A 8 21.69 -13.70 1.75
C ALA A 8 22.82 -14.60 1.22
N VAL A 9 23.72 -14.04 0.40
CA VAL A 9 24.89 -14.77 -0.11
C VAL A 9 25.85 -15.15 1.03
N ARG A 10 26.16 -14.21 1.93
CA ARG A 10 27.08 -14.48 3.06
C ARG A 10 26.56 -15.57 3.99
N ASN A 11 25.25 -15.68 4.16
CA ASN A 11 24.62 -16.68 5.01
C ASN A 11 24.39 -18.02 4.27
N GLY A 12 24.89 -18.17 3.04
CA GLY A 12 24.85 -19.44 2.29
C GLY A 12 23.52 -19.73 1.61
N TYR A 13 22.55 -18.80 1.62
CA TYR A 13 21.26 -19.05 0.98
C TYR A 13 21.41 -19.25 -0.54
N ALA A 14 22.33 -18.52 -1.17
CA ALA A 14 22.64 -18.64 -2.60
C ALA A 14 23.10 -20.06 -2.99
N ASP A 15 23.81 -20.75 -2.10
CA ASP A 15 24.37 -22.09 -2.35
C ASP A 15 23.28 -23.17 -2.36
N GLY A 16 22.10 -22.88 -1.79
CA GLY A 16 20.95 -23.77 -1.77
C GLY A 16 20.07 -23.73 -3.03
N TRP A 17 20.38 -22.84 -4.00
CA TRP A 17 19.64 -22.73 -5.25
C TRP A 17 20.33 -23.47 -6.41
N PRO A 18 19.57 -24.14 -7.29
CA PRO A 18 20.11 -24.64 -8.56
C PRO A 18 20.70 -23.50 -9.42
N GLU A 19 21.85 -23.74 -10.08
CA GLU A 19 22.54 -22.72 -10.87
C GLU A 19 21.69 -22.10 -11.99
N GLU A 20 20.76 -22.87 -12.56
CA GLU A 20 19.85 -22.42 -13.63
C GLU A 20 18.70 -21.53 -13.12
N GLU A 21 18.54 -21.41 -11.80
CA GLU A 21 17.39 -20.75 -11.15
C GLU A 21 17.76 -19.44 -10.44
N GLY A 22 18.87 -18.81 -10.85
CA GLY A 22 19.30 -17.52 -10.30
C GLY A 22 18.26 -16.40 -10.41
N GLU A 23 17.36 -16.46 -11.41
CA GLU A 23 16.23 -15.52 -11.55
C GLU A 23 15.23 -15.65 -10.38
N ASP A 24 14.94 -16.87 -9.93
CA ASP A 24 14.02 -17.13 -8.81
C ASP A 24 14.64 -16.63 -7.50
N PHE A 25 15.93 -16.87 -7.28
CA PHE A 25 16.66 -16.29 -6.14
C PHE A 25 16.56 -14.76 -6.11
N LEU A 26 16.84 -14.11 -7.25
CA LEU A 26 16.76 -12.66 -7.34
C LEU A 26 15.32 -12.15 -7.12
N ALA A 27 14.31 -12.85 -7.64
CA ALA A 27 12.92 -12.51 -7.41
C ALA A 27 12.54 -12.58 -5.91
N VAL A 28 12.99 -13.62 -5.19
CA VAL A 28 12.79 -13.74 -3.73
C VAL A 28 13.48 -12.59 -2.99
N VAL A 29 14.75 -12.29 -3.29
CA VAL A 29 15.50 -11.20 -2.66
C VAL A 29 14.86 -9.84 -2.95
N ARG A 30 14.38 -9.61 -4.18
CA ARG A 30 13.65 -8.38 -4.53
C ARG A 30 12.32 -8.27 -3.80
N GLY A 31 11.57 -9.37 -3.72
CA GLY A 31 10.34 -9.44 -2.95
C GLY A 31 10.54 -9.08 -1.48
N ALA A 32 11.54 -9.70 -0.84
CA ALA A 32 11.92 -9.39 0.54
C ALA A 32 12.34 -7.92 0.73
N ASP A 33 13.15 -7.37 -0.18
CA ASP A 33 13.55 -5.96 -0.13
C ASP A 33 12.35 -5.00 -0.26
N PHE A 34 11.36 -5.35 -1.09
CA PHE A 34 10.14 -4.56 -1.20
C PHE A 34 9.26 -4.64 0.04
N LEU A 35 9.12 -5.81 0.66
CA LEU A 35 8.39 -5.93 1.94
C LEU A 35 9.04 -5.05 3.01
N LEU A 36 10.36 -5.11 3.16
CA LEU A 36 11.10 -4.31 4.12
C LEU A 36 10.99 -2.79 3.90
N LYS A 37 10.70 -2.37 2.66
CA LYS A 37 10.43 -0.96 2.30
C LYS A 37 8.96 -0.57 2.40
N GLY A 38 8.07 -1.50 2.76
CA GLY A 38 6.63 -1.27 2.78
C GLY A 38 5.97 -1.22 1.40
N ALA A 39 6.67 -1.67 0.35
CA ALA A 39 6.15 -1.78 -1.00
C ALA A 39 5.45 -3.13 -1.23
N VAL A 40 4.44 -3.45 -0.40
CA VAL A 40 3.87 -4.81 -0.30
C VAL A 40 3.38 -5.36 -1.64
N TRP A 41 2.65 -4.57 -2.43
CA TRP A 41 2.22 -5.04 -3.76
C TRP A 41 3.38 -5.21 -4.74
N GLY A 42 4.43 -4.38 -4.65
CA GLY A 42 5.65 -4.58 -5.43
C GLY A 42 6.33 -5.90 -5.09
N ALA A 43 6.36 -6.25 -3.79
CA ALA A 43 6.87 -7.54 -3.35
C ALA A 43 6.06 -8.70 -3.91
N ILE A 44 4.73 -8.62 -3.83
CA ILE A 44 3.82 -9.62 -4.41
C ILE A 44 4.16 -9.85 -5.89
N ARG A 45 4.32 -8.79 -6.67
CA ARG A 45 4.67 -8.88 -8.11
C ARG A 45 6.02 -9.53 -8.37
N GLU A 46 7.00 -9.35 -7.50
CA GLU A 46 8.29 -10.04 -7.61
C GLU A 46 8.18 -11.51 -7.21
N LEU A 47 7.50 -11.82 -6.09
CA LEU A 47 7.34 -13.18 -5.61
C LEU A 47 6.47 -14.04 -6.53
N GLU A 48 5.51 -13.44 -7.26
CA GLU A 48 4.75 -14.12 -8.31
C GLU A 48 5.60 -14.57 -9.50
N LYS A 49 6.81 -14.02 -9.69
CA LYS A 49 7.72 -14.43 -10.77
C LYS A 49 8.49 -15.71 -10.43
N VAL A 50 8.54 -16.08 -9.15
CA VAL A 50 9.26 -17.26 -8.67
C VAL A 50 8.57 -18.52 -9.17
N LYS A 51 9.25 -19.25 -10.04
CA LYS A 51 8.72 -20.47 -10.68
C LYS A 51 8.87 -21.67 -9.75
N HIS A 52 9.99 -21.75 -9.03
CA HIS A 52 10.31 -22.87 -8.15
C HIS A 52 10.59 -22.37 -6.72
N TRP A 53 9.80 -22.89 -5.79
CA TRP A 53 9.89 -22.53 -4.39
C TRP A 53 10.61 -23.64 -3.61
N HIS A 54 11.83 -23.33 -3.14
CA HIS A 54 12.70 -24.25 -2.39
C HIS A 54 12.76 -23.89 -0.92
N ALA A 55 13.17 -24.83 -0.06
CA ALA A 55 13.37 -24.57 1.37
C ALA A 55 14.22 -23.30 1.65
N ALA A 56 15.29 -23.09 0.88
CA ALA A 56 16.14 -21.90 0.99
C ALA A 56 15.38 -20.57 0.76
N ALA A 57 14.33 -20.57 -0.09
CA ALA A 57 13.49 -19.39 -0.30
C ALA A 57 12.62 -19.10 0.93
N PHE A 58 12.07 -20.14 1.56
CA PHE A 58 11.27 -20.01 2.78
C PHE A 58 12.13 -19.53 3.93
N GLU A 59 13.29 -20.14 4.13
CA GLU A 59 14.24 -19.77 5.18
C GLU A 59 14.72 -18.32 4.99
N LEU A 60 15.02 -17.90 3.77
CA LEU A 60 15.38 -16.50 3.49
C LEU A 60 14.25 -15.54 3.87
N LEU A 61 13.01 -15.81 3.46
CA LEU A 61 11.88 -14.94 3.80
C LEU A 61 11.62 -14.92 5.32
N GLN A 62 11.69 -16.05 6.00
CA GLN A 62 11.50 -16.13 7.46
C GLN A 62 12.62 -15.44 8.24
N GLU A 63 13.86 -15.51 7.76
CA GLU A 63 15.00 -14.85 8.40
C GLU A 63 14.95 -13.33 8.25
N PHE A 64 14.67 -12.85 7.03
CA PHE A 64 14.85 -11.43 6.72
C PHE A 64 13.56 -10.61 6.73
N VAL A 65 12.38 -11.22 6.64
CA VAL A 65 11.11 -10.50 6.57
C VAL A 65 10.32 -10.72 7.86
N PRO A 66 9.97 -9.65 8.59
CA PRO A 66 9.05 -9.73 9.71
C PRO A 66 7.75 -10.45 9.35
N GLU A 67 7.30 -11.36 10.21
CA GLU A 67 6.08 -12.17 10.02
C GLU A 67 4.86 -11.31 9.69
N ASP A 68 4.67 -10.18 10.39
CA ASP A 68 3.57 -9.24 10.17
C ASP A 68 3.52 -8.70 8.72
N LEU A 69 4.67 -8.49 8.08
CA LEU A 69 4.72 -8.07 6.69
C LEU A 69 4.34 -9.19 5.72
N LEU A 70 4.65 -10.44 6.07
CA LEU A 70 4.21 -11.61 5.30
C LEU A 70 2.69 -11.80 5.42
N VAL A 71 2.13 -11.63 6.62
CA VAL A 71 0.67 -11.63 6.83
C VAL A 71 0.02 -10.49 6.08
N ASN A 72 0.60 -9.28 6.12
CA ASN A 72 0.10 -8.14 5.36
C ASN A 72 0.09 -8.42 3.84
N ALA A 73 1.13 -9.05 3.30
CA ALA A 73 1.19 -9.42 1.89
C ALA A 73 0.12 -10.46 1.52
N ALA A 74 -0.06 -11.48 2.37
CA ALA A 74 -1.11 -12.47 2.21
C ALA A 74 -2.51 -11.82 2.26
N ALA A 75 -2.72 -10.87 3.18
CA ALA A 75 -3.97 -10.12 3.29
C ALA A 75 -4.22 -9.20 2.08
N GLU A 76 -3.18 -8.52 1.58
CA GLU A 76 -3.28 -7.71 0.36
C GLU A 76 -3.74 -8.55 -0.84
N LEU A 77 -3.16 -9.75 -1.00
CA LEU A 77 -3.53 -10.75 -2.01
C LEU A 77 -4.96 -11.26 -1.82
N TYR A 78 -5.29 -11.71 -0.62
CA TYR A 78 -6.60 -12.27 -0.28
C TYR A 78 -7.73 -11.27 -0.56
N HIS A 79 -7.55 -10.00 -0.15
CA HIS A 79 -8.55 -8.93 -0.29
C HIS A 79 -8.49 -8.18 -1.63
N HIS A 80 -7.69 -8.61 -2.61
CA HIS A 80 -7.62 -7.96 -3.93
C HIS A 80 -8.82 -8.23 -4.86
N SER A 81 -9.73 -9.12 -4.46
CA SER A 81 -10.98 -9.45 -5.16
C SER A 81 -10.82 -10.25 -6.47
N PHE A 82 -11.49 -11.42 -6.50
CA PHE A 82 -11.98 -12.22 -7.63
C PHE A 82 -11.05 -13.08 -8.50
N PHE A 83 -9.78 -13.30 -8.17
CA PHE A 83 -9.04 -14.43 -8.77
C PHE A 83 -8.73 -15.48 -7.70
N PRO A 84 -9.55 -16.55 -7.58
CA PRO A 84 -9.13 -17.75 -6.89
C PRO A 84 -7.86 -18.28 -7.58
N GLY A 85 -6.80 -18.55 -6.80
CA GLY A 85 -5.67 -19.34 -7.29
C GLY A 85 -4.35 -18.60 -7.53
N SER A 86 -4.05 -17.53 -6.79
CA SER A 86 -2.66 -17.10 -6.67
C SER A 86 -1.85 -18.23 -6.02
N HIS A 87 -0.97 -18.89 -6.78
CA HIS A 87 0.00 -19.86 -6.26
C HIS A 87 0.77 -19.29 -5.06
N LEU A 88 1.05 -17.97 -5.09
CA LEU A 88 1.72 -17.27 -4.02
C LEU A 88 0.91 -17.26 -2.70
N LEU A 89 -0.43 -17.23 -2.75
CA LEU A 89 -1.22 -17.31 -1.51
C LEU A 89 -1.04 -18.67 -0.82
N PHE A 90 -0.92 -19.76 -1.58
CA PHE A 90 -0.59 -21.08 -1.02
C PHE A 90 0.82 -21.12 -0.43
N VAL A 91 1.80 -20.54 -1.14
CA VAL A 91 3.18 -20.42 -0.65
C VAL A 91 3.23 -19.63 0.66
N LEU A 92 2.57 -18.48 0.73
CA LEU A 92 2.51 -17.66 1.94
C LEU A 92 1.78 -18.39 3.07
N GLY A 93 0.71 -19.15 2.78
CA GLY A 93 0.06 -20.01 3.76
C GLY A 93 1.02 -21.06 4.35
N ALA A 94 1.82 -21.71 3.50
CA ALA A 94 2.84 -22.66 3.96
C ALA A 94 3.97 -21.98 4.78
N LEU A 95 4.34 -20.75 4.42
CA LEU A 95 5.35 -19.96 5.12
C LEU A 95 4.88 -19.50 6.51
N LEU A 96 3.62 -19.07 6.61
CA LEU A 96 3.00 -18.52 7.82
C LEU A 96 2.49 -19.60 8.78
N GLY A 97 2.21 -20.80 8.28
CA GLY A 97 1.66 -21.88 9.10
C GLY A 97 0.36 -21.45 9.81
N PRO A 98 0.21 -21.67 11.13
CA PRO A 98 -1.00 -21.30 11.86
C PRO A 98 -1.34 -19.80 11.82
N VAL A 99 -0.36 -18.91 11.62
CA VAL A 99 -0.58 -17.46 11.54
C VAL A 99 -1.40 -17.09 10.29
N ALA A 100 -1.47 -17.98 9.29
CA ALA A 100 -2.30 -17.78 8.11
C ALA A 100 -3.81 -17.66 8.44
N ASP A 101 -4.26 -18.15 9.60
CA ASP A 101 -5.65 -18.03 10.05
C ASP A 101 -6.06 -16.56 10.26
N ASP A 102 -5.12 -15.66 10.53
CA ASP A 102 -5.38 -14.23 10.73
C ASP A 102 -5.51 -13.44 9.43
N VAL A 103 -5.15 -14.01 8.27
CA VAL A 103 -5.09 -13.30 6.98
C VAL A 103 -6.42 -12.68 6.58
N GLN A 104 -7.52 -13.41 6.78
CA GLN A 104 -8.86 -12.94 6.41
C GLN A 104 -9.27 -11.72 7.25
N GLU A 105 -8.96 -11.72 8.54
CA GLU A 105 -9.37 -10.69 9.49
C GLU A 105 -8.30 -9.60 9.69
N TYR A 106 -7.14 -9.73 9.03
CA TYR A 106 -5.97 -8.88 9.25
C TYR A 106 -6.29 -7.38 9.26
N PHE A 107 -6.92 -6.86 8.20
CA PHE A 107 -7.23 -5.42 8.11
C PHE A 107 -8.28 -4.94 9.13
N PHE A 108 -9.09 -5.84 9.68
CA PHE A 108 -10.06 -5.49 10.73
C PHE A 108 -9.37 -5.28 12.09
N LYS A 109 -8.25 -5.96 12.34
CA LYS A 109 -7.56 -5.95 13.65
C LYS A 109 -6.25 -5.16 13.66
N ALA A 110 -5.57 -5.09 12.52
CA ALA A 110 -4.23 -4.51 12.43
C ALA A 110 -4.25 -3.01 12.82
N ARG A 111 -3.35 -2.64 13.74
CA ARG A 111 -3.11 -1.23 14.13
C ARG A 111 -2.15 -0.52 13.18
N GLU A 112 -1.39 -1.26 12.40
CA GLU A 112 -0.46 -0.75 11.42
C GLU A 112 -0.44 -1.74 10.26
N PHE A 113 -0.47 -1.24 9.03
CA PHE A 113 -0.36 -2.06 7.83
C PHE A 113 0.09 -1.21 6.65
N PHE A 114 0.58 -1.88 5.63
CA PHE A 114 0.92 -1.32 4.34
C PHE A 114 -0.14 -1.68 3.31
N THR A 115 -0.41 -0.74 2.41
CA THR A 115 -1.32 -0.94 1.28
C THR A 115 -0.88 -0.05 0.10
N ARG A 116 -1.61 -0.12 -1.01
CA ARG A 116 -1.36 0.69 -2.20
C ARG A 116 -2.52 1.63 -2.51
N VAL A 117 -2.20 2.73 -3.20
CA VAL A 117 -3.17 3.66 -3.78
C VAL A 117 -3.56 3.20 -5.18
N VAL A 118 -4.86 3.08 -5.44
CA VAL A 118 -5.43 2.80 -6.76
C VAL A 118 -6.00 4.05 -7.41
N GLY A 119 -6.17 4.00 -8.73
CA GLY A 119 -6.70 5.14 -9.50
C GLY A 119 -5.64 6.21 -9.83
N LEU A 120 -4.36 5.93 -9.59
CA LEU A 120 -3.25 6.86 -9.90
C LEU A 120 -3.10 7.11 -11.42
N ARG A 121 -3.62 6.20 -12.24
CA ARG A 121 -3.58 6.30 -13.71
C ARG A 121 -4.46 7.41 -14.29
N TYR A 122 -5.43 7.91 -13.53
CA TYR A 122 -6.40 8.89 -14.00
C TYR A 122 -5.89 10.31 -13.77
N GLU A 123 -6.33 11.26 -14.60
CA GLU A 123 -6.17 12.71 -14.40
C GLU A 123 -4.72 13.17 -14.14
N GLU A 124 -3.75 12.46 -14.70
CA GLU A 124 -2.32 12.73 -14.49
C GLU A 124 -1.86 12.75 -13.02
N ARG A 125 -2.60 12.10 -12.12
CA ARG A 125 -2.28 11.98 -10.69
C ARG A 125 -0.90 11.36 -10.44
N PHE A 126 -0.36 10.61 -11.39
CA PHE A 126 1.01 10.10 -11.34
C PHE A 126 2.08 11.20 -11.29
N ARG A 127 1.82 12.39 -11.87
CA ARG A 127 2.75 13.54 -11.78
C ARG A 127 2.80 14.09 -10.36
N GLU A 128 1.66 14.11 -9.69
CA GLU A 128 1.56 14.49 -8.29
C GLU A 128 2.33 13.51 -7.40
N ALA A 129 2.21 12.20 -7.65
CA ALA A 129 2.96 11.20 -6.91
C ALA A 129 4.48 11.31 -7.07
N ALA A 130 4.97 11.90 -8.17
CA ALA A 130 6.40 12.12 -8.38
C ALA A 130 7.00 13.19 -7.44
N LEU A 131 6.16 14.02 -6.81
CA LEU A 131 6.58 15.02 -5.83
C LEU A 131 6.66 14.46 -4.40
N LEU A 132 6.19 13.22 -4.20
CA LEU A 132 6.17 12.57 -2.90
C LEU A 132 7.50 11.86 -2.60
N ALA A 133 7.76 11.62 -1.32
CA ALA A 133 8.85 10.74 -0.86
C ALA A 133 8.39 9.89 0.33
N PRO A 134 9.04 8.74 0.58
CA PRO A 134 8.80 7.95 1.78
C PRO A 134 8.84 8.79 3.06
N GLY A 135 7.88 8.54 3.96
CA GLY A 135 7.67 9.28 5.20
C GLY A 135 6.80 10.53 5.09
N MET A 136 6.53 11.05 3.88
CA MET A 136 5.62 12.20 3.72
C MET A 136 4.19 11.82 4.14
N PRO A 137 3.49 12.69 4.89
CA PRO A 137 2.10 12.43 5.27
C PRO A 137 1.17 12.50 4.05
N VAL A 138 0.10 11.72 4.08
CA VAL A 138 -1.04 11.85 3.16
C VAL A 138 -2.32 11.93 3.97
N VAL A 139 -3.38 12.46 3.38
CA VAL A 139 -4.69 12.58 4.05
C VAL A 139 -5.63 11.51 3.50
N LEU A 140 -6.30 10.78 4.40
CA LEU A 140 -7.36 9.84 4.05
C LEU A 140 -8.71 10.53 4.26
N VAL A 141 -9.56 10.55 3.23
CA VAL A 141 -10.87 11.23 3.27
C VAL A 141 -11.97 10.26 2.86
N ARG A 142 -12.92 10.00 3.76
CA ARG A 142 -14.12 9.23 3.45
C ARG A 142 -15.06 10.03 2.57
N GLU A 143 -15.62 9.41 1.54
CA GLU A 143 -16.60 10.00 0.61
C GLU A 143 -17.94 9.23 0.69
N PRO A 144 -18.73 9.37 1.77
CA PRO A 144 -19.99 8.62 1.93
C PRO A 144 -21.03 8.89 0.84
N GLU A 145 -20.95 10.06 0.19
CA GLU A 145 -21.82 10.47 -0.91
C GLU A 145 -21.30 10.04 -2.29
N ASN A 146 -20.21 9.26 -2.34
CA ASN A 146 -19.65 8.78 -3.61
C ASN A 146 -20.64 7.82 -4.28
N LYS A 147 -21.03 8.14 -5.52
CA LYS A 147 -22.07 7.42 -6.28
C LYS A 147 -21.67 5.99 -6.69
N VAL A 148 -20.37 5.69 -6.70
CA VAL A 148 -19.84 4.39 -7.13
C VAL A 148 -19.65 3.47 -5.92
N ASP A 149 -19.06 3.99 -4.85
CA ASP A 149 -18.79 3.24 -3.62
C ASP A 149 -18.94 4.18 -2.40
N PRO A 150 -20.01 4.05 -1.60
CA PRO A 150 -20.21 4.84 -0.38
C PRO A 150 -19.12 4.62 0.69
N SER A 151 -18.33 3.54 0.59
CA SER A 151 -17.19 3.30 1.47
C SER A 151 -15.89 3.91 0.94
N ALA A 152 -15.92 4.64 -0.18
CA ALA A 152 -14.72 5.17 -0.82
C ALA A 152 -13.89 6.02 0.15
N VAL A 153 -12.57 5.75 0.14
CA VAL A 153 -11.58 6.53 0.89
C VAL A 153 -10.57 7.10 -0.11
N ALA A 154 -10.68 8.41 -0.36
CA ALA A 154 -9.73 9.15 -1.17
C ALA A 154 -8.41 9.34 -0.41
N VAL A 155 -7.31 9.35 -1.16
CA VAL A 155 -5.96 9.64 -0.67
C VAL A 155 -5.52 10.96 -1.26
N LEU A 156 -5.27 11.96 -0.43
CA LEU A 156 -4.83 13.28 -0.85
C LEU A 156 -3.35 13.51 -0.51
N SER A 157 -2.65 14.24 -1.38
CA SER A 157 -1.30 14.74 -1.13
C SER A 157 -1.29 15.73 0.05
N PRO A 158 -0.12 16.06 0.63
CA PRO A 158 -0.02 17.09 1.67
C PRO A 158 -0.62 18.44 1.28
N TRP A 159 -0.74 18.72 -0.02
CA TRP A 159 -1.23 19.98 -0.57
C TRP A 159 -2.70 19.89 -1.01
N GLY A 160 -3.36 18.75 -0.80
CA GLY A 160 -4.81 18.56 -1.02
C GLY A 160 -5.20 17.98 -2.37
N THR A 161 -4.26 17.61 -3.24
CA THR A 161 -4.55 16.99 -4.54
C THR A 161 -4.91 15.52 -4.37
N CYS A 162 -5.94 15.04 -5.06
CA CYS A 162 -6.29 13.62 -5.06
C CYS A 162 -5.22 12.78 -5.79
N LEU A 163 -4.61 11.85 -5.06
CA LEU A 163 -3.65 10.86 -5.58
C LEU A 163 -4.37 9.60 -6.09
N GLY A 164 -5.58 9.36 -5.61
CA GLY A 164 -6.34 8.14 -5.88
C GLY A 164 -7.17 7.73 -4.67
N TYR A 165 -7.40 6.42 -4.55
CA TYR A 165 -8.26 5.84 -3.54
C TYR A 165 -7.60 4.61 -2.90
N LEU A 166 -8.07 4.24 -1.71
CA LEU A 166 -7.86 2.89 -1.21
C LEU A 166 -8.72 1.90 -2.01
N ARG A 167 -8.31 0.64 -2.06
CA ARG A 167 -9.09 -0.43 -2.71
C ARG A 167 -10.43 -0.61 -1.97
N ALA A 168 -11.51 -0.88 -2.70
CA ALA A 168 -12.86 -0.94 -2.13
C ALA A 168 -13.00 -1.85 -0.90
N PRO A 169 -12.45 -3.09 -0.87
CA PRO A 169 -12.54 -3.94 0.34
C PRO A 169 -11.88 -3.28 1.56
N LEU A 170 -10.69 -2.71 1.38
CA LEU A 170 -9.99 -2.01 2.46
C LEU A 170 -10.69 -0.71 2.88
N ALA A 171 -11.24 0.02 1.91
CA ALA A 171 -11.99 1.25 2.15
C ALA A 171 -13.25 0.99 3.00
N SER A 172 -13.94 -0.13 2.75
CA SER A 172 -15.05 -0.62 3.56
C SER A 172 -14.63 -0.96 5.00
N VAL A 173 -13.52 -1.71 5.17
CA VAL A 173 -12.99 -2.05 6.51
C VAL A 173 -12.61 -0.81 7.30
N ILE A 174 -11.87 0.11 6.69
CA ILE A 174 -11.45 1.36 7.34
C ILE A 174 -12.66 2.22 7.67
N SER A 175 -13.66 2.30 6.79
CA SER A 175 -14.88 3.08 7.04
C SER A 175 -15.67 2.53 8.22
N SER A 176 -15.83 1.21 8.32
CA SER A 176 -16.45 0.56 9.48
C SER A 176 -15.70 0.87 10.77
N ARG A 177 -14.36 0.73 10.77
CA ARG A 177 -13.54 1.03 11.96
C ARG A 177 -13.60 2.52 12.35
N CYS A 178 -13.71 3.42 11.38
CA CYS A 178 -13.94 4.85 11.65
C CYS A 178 -15.31 5.11 12.30
N GLU A 179 -16.34 4.37 11.90
CA GLU A 179 -17.68 4.47 12.51
C GLU A 179 -17.68 3.95 13.96
N ASP A 180 -16.84 2.97 14.26
CA ASP A 180 -16.59 2.47 15.62
C ASP A 180 -15.66 3.38 16.45
N GLY A 181 -15.23 4.52 15.89
CA GLY A 181 -14.48 5.57 16.59
C GLY A 181 -12.96 5.52 16.42
N GLU A 182 -12.42 4.63 15.59
CA GLU A 182 -10.99 4.64 15.27
C GLU A 182 -10.60 5.81 14.35
N THR A 183 -9.37 6.31 14.50
CA THR A 183 -8.78 7.30 13.59
C THR A 183 -7.57 6.70 12.90
N PHE A 184 -7.42 7.02 11.60
CA PHE A 184 -6.32 6.52 10.78
C PHE A 184 -5.42 7.63 10.29
N PHE A 185 -4.13 7.32 10.28
CA PHE A 185 -3.05 8.16 9.81
C PHE A 185 -2.30 7.42 8.71
N ALA A 186 -1.85 8.13 7.69
CA ALA A 186 -1.08 7.52 6.61
C ALA A 186 0.11 8.37 6.20
N CYS A 187 1.19 7.71 5.84
CA CYS A 187 2.32 8.31 5.15
C CYS A 187 2.74 7.44 3.98
N VAL A 188 3.46 8.03 3.03
CA VAL A 188 4.05 7.31 1.91
C VAL A 188 5.07 6.30 2.46
N ALA A 189 4.89 5.02 2.15
CA ALA A 189 5.85 3.97 2.48
C ALA A 189 6.91 3.85 1.39
N ALA A 190 6.46 3.73 0.14
CA ALA A 190 7.32 3.54 -1.01
C ALA A 190 6.66 4.07 -2.29
N ILE A 191 7.51 4.42 -3.25
CA ILE A 191 7.11 4.81 -4.60
C ILE A 191 7.91 3.94 -5.57
N LEU A 192 7.23 3.09 -6.33
CA LEU A 192 7.86 2.25 -7.34
C LEU A 192 8.08 2.99 -8.65
N GLY A 193 9.04 2.47 -9.43
CA GLY A 193 9.46 3.05 -10.70
C GLY A 193 8.43 2.94 -11.83
N ALA A 194 8.80 3.49 -12.98
CA ALA A 194 7.95 3.57 -14.16
C ALA A 194 7.65 2.21 -14.82
N GLU A 195 8.39 1.17 -14.44
CA GLU A 195 8.23 -0.21 -14.89
C GLU A 195 7.00 -0.92 -14.30
N TYR A 196 6.40 -0.39 -13.22
CA TYR A 196 5.19 -0.92 -12.59
C TYR A 196 3.93 -0.23 -13.14
N ASP A 197 2.75 -0.88 -13.08
CA ASP A 197 1.49 -0.20 -13.40
C ASP A 197 1.28 0.99 -12.44
N PRO A 198 0.78 2.16 -12.88
CA PRO A 198 0.57 3.31 -12.01
C PRO A 198 -0.19 2.99 -10.71
N ASN A 199 -1.19 2.09 -10.73
CA ASN A 199 -1.94 1.71 -9.54
C ASN A 199 -1.13 0.84 -8.56
N GLU A 200 0.05 0.38 -8.95
CA GLU A 200 0.95 -0.43 -8.13
C GLU A 200 2.09 0.39 -7.54
N ARG A 201 2.22 1.67 -7.92
CA ARG A 201 3.41 2.47 -7.61
C ARG A 201 3.42 3.11 -6.25
N LEU A 202 2.29 3.64 -5.79
CA LEU A 202 2.24 4.41 -4.55
C LEU A 202 1.77 3.52 -3.41
N HIS A 203 2.66 3.28 -2.44
CA HIS A 203 2.39 2.49 -1.24
C HIS A 203 2.33 3.39 -0.03
N LEU A 204 1.41 3.07 0.87
CA LEU A 204 1.16 3.80 2.11
C LEU A 204 1.46 2.89 3.29
N LYS A 205 1.98 3.50 4.36
CA LYS A 205 1.95 2.96 5.71
C LYS A 205 0.75 3.59 6.41
N VAL A 206 -0.22 2.79 6.79
CA VAL A 206 -1.43 3.20 7.49
C VAL A 206 -1.33 2.76 8.94
N ARG A 207 -1.70 3.63 9.88
CA ARG A 207 -1.70 3.35 11.31
C ARG A 207 -3.02 3.80 11.90
N SER A 208 -3.66 2.96 12.70
CA SER A 208 -4.72 3.41 13.60
C SER A 208 -4.10 3.97 14.88
N GLY A 209 -4.69 5.04 15.40
CA GLY A 209 -4.29 5.65 16.65
C GLY A 209 -5.49 6.07 17.49
N PRO A 210 -5.31 6.28 18.80
CA PRO A 210 -6.32 6.99 19.58
C PRO A 210 -6.55 8.38 18.96
N PRO A 211 -7.74 9.00 19.13
CA PRO A 211 -8.05 10.34 18.59
C PRO A 211 -7.12 11.47 19.08
N GLU A 212 -6.14 11.17 19.93
CA GLU A 212 -5.18 12.12 20.47
C GLU A 212 -3.91 12.18 19.59
N GLY A 213 -4.03 12.91 18.51
CA GLY A 213 -2.91 13.26 17.64
C GLY A 213 -3.42 13.86 16.35
N LYS A 214 -3.71 15.18 16.35
CA LYS A 214 -4.23 15.94 15.21
C LYS A 214 -3.45 15.65 13.91
N ILE A 215 -3.94 14.71 13.10
CA ILE A 215 -3.90 14.85 11.65
C ILE A 215 -5.33 15.16 11.23
N ILE A 216 -5.43 16.24 10.50
CA ILE A 216 -6.65 17.00 10.31
C ILE A 216 -7.52 16.22 9.31
N MET A 217 -8.69 15.75 9.75
CA MET A 217 -9.82 15.59 8.83
C MET A 217 -10.18 17.00 8.36
N LEU A 218 -9.60 17.46 7.25
CA LEU A 218 -10.07 18.66 6.59
C LEU A 218 -11.39 18.30 5.92
N LYS A 219 -12.51 18.64 6.57
CA LYS A 219 -13.77 18.86 5.83
C LYS A 219 -13.46 19.94 4.80
N PHE A 220 -13.56 19.60 3.52
CA PHE A 220 -13.56 20.57 2.45
C PHE A 220 -14.70 21.56 2.74
N LEU A 221 -14.37 22.81 3.07
CA LEU A 221 -15.34 23.89 2.95
C LEU A 221 -15.50 24.12 1.46
N GLU A 222 -16.68 23.81 0.92
CA GLU A 222 -17.08 24.31 -0.38
C GLU A 222 -16.88 25.83 -0.36
N THR A 223 -15.95 26.35 -1.17
CA THR A 223 -15.95 27.77 -1.49
C THR A 223 -17.23 28.04 -2.26
N ALA A 224 -18.18 28.64 -1.55
CA ALA A 224 -19.44 29.12 -2.08
C ALA A 224 -19.19 29.99 -3.32
N ASN A 225 -20.04 29.77 -4.32
CA ASN A 225 -20.28 30.68 -5.43
C ASN A 225 -20.29 32.14 -4.97
N GLY A 226 -19.35 32.93 -5.49
CA GLY A 226 -19.37 34.38 -5.44
C GLY A 226 -19.15 34.91 -6.85
N ALA A 227 -20.24 35.27 -7.51
CA ALA A 227 -20.25 35.92 -8.80
C ALA A 227 -19.28 37.12 -8.81
N MET A 228 -18.41 37.19 -9.82
CA MET A 228 -17.79 38.46 -10.18
C MET A 228 -18.84 39.30 -10.93
N GLU A 229 -19.69 39.97 -10.15
CA GLU A 229 -20.44 41.13 -10.62
C GLU A 229 -19.54 42.36 -10.61
N GLY A 230 -19.50 43.02 -11.78
CA GLY A 230 -19.17 44.41 -12.06
C GLY A 230 -18.40 45.22 -11.03
N LEU A 231 -17.11 45.43 -11.28
CA LEU A 231 -16.42 46.64 -10.85
C LEU A 231 -16.97 47.84 -11.64
N ALA A 232 -18.01 48.48 -11.10
CA ALA A 232 -18.36 49.85 -11.45
C ALA A 232 -17.34 50.80 -10.82
N SER A 233 -16.63 51.53 -11.67
CA SER A 233 -15.69 52.58 -11.29
C SER A 233 -16.39 53.72 -10.54
N PRO A 234 -15.87 54.20 -9.40
CA PRO A 234 -16.28 55.49 -8.86
C PRO A 234 -15.49 56.60 -9.58
N GLY A 235 -16.21 57.49 -10.26
CA GLY A 235 -15.65 58.72 -10.79
C GLY A 235 -15.21 59.65 -9.68
N LEU A 236 -14.08 60.32 -9.90
CA LEU A 236 -13.69 61.56 -9.23
C LEU A 236 -13.01 62.47 -10.26
N SER A 237 -13.50 63.72 -10.26
CA SER A 237 -13.17 64.93 -11.04
C SER A 237 -13.42 64.92 -12.55
#